data_AF-A0A811QNS9-F1
#
_entry.id   AF-A0A811QNS9-F1
#
_cell.length_a   1.000
_cell.length_b   1.000
_cell.length_c   1.000
_cell.angle_alpha   90.00
_cell.angle_beta   90.00
_cell.angle_gamma   90.00
#
_symmetry.space_group_name_H-M   'P 1'
#
loop_
_entity.id
_entity.type
_entity.pdbx_description
1 polymer ?
#
loop_
_entity_poly.entity_id
_entity_poly.type
_entity_poly.pdbx_seq_one_letter_code
_entity_poly.pdbx_strand_id
1 'polypeptide(L)'
;MAAMFEGIENFLLRDFFSQNTFKKNYEMDNKQTTSDALDKRYEGYQKICLYGLGSVFWGAATGVLSNIQAQHPTWIFWGSIYFVVSLVLMLNGLTAASFSSSTPMALATAGLGAWTAYIYMLATFHVASLSFHSNVEECGYSMLISSIAVTIHWTYSSQDPLVFLVLGKLIVWLLLIVPYAIVKLLLLIPSGVTKLIRCHESSTTV
;
A
#
# COMPACT_ATOMS: atom_id res chain seq x y z
N MET A 1 31.15 3.77 12.21
CA MET A 1 29.70 4.06 12.08
C MET A 1 29.18 3.68 10.68
N ALA A 2 29.71 4.21 9.57
CA ALA A 2 29.27 3.86 8.21
C ALA A 2 29.27 2.34 7.89
N ALA A 3 30.29 1.58 8.31
CA ALA A 3 30.35 0.13 8.11
C ALA A 3 29.31 -0.68 8.94
N MET A 4 28.86 -0.14 10.07
CA MET A 4 27.78 -0.73 10.86
C MET A 4 26.41 -0.48 10.20
N PHE A 5 26.29 0.63 9.45
CA PHE A 5 25.09 1.00 8.70
C PHE A 5 24.92 0.18 7.40
N GLU A 6 26.00 -0.07 6.64
CA GLU A 6 25.94 -0.98 5.48
C GLU A 6 25.62 -2.43 5.88
N GLY A 7 26.01 -2.85 7.08
CA GLY A 7 25.68 -4.17 7.62
C GLY A 7 24.19 -4.34 7.90
N ILE A 8 23.51 -3.30 8.38
CA ILE A 8 22.06 -3.32 8.63
C ILE A 8 21.27 -3.31 7.32
N GLU A 9 21.69 -2.53 6.33
CA GLU A 9 21.04 -2.47 5.02
C GLU A 9 21.17 -3.81 4.26
N ASN A 10 22.37 -4.40 4.25
CA ASN A 10 22.60 -5.72 3.66
C ASN A 10 21.89 -6.84 4.43
N PHE A 11 21.85 -6.79 5.77
CA PHE A 11 21.13 -7.78 6.56
C PHE A 11 19.62 -7.70 6.31
N LEU A 12 19.04 -6.49 6.34
CA LEU A 12 17.61 -6.29 6.12
C LEU A 12 17.18 -6.67 4.69
N LEU A 13 17.95 -6.30 3.66
CA LEU A 13 17.64 -6.68 2.29
C LEU A 13 17.76 -8.20 2.10
N ARG A 14 18.79 -8.83 2.66
CA ARG A 14 19.00 -10.28 2.52
C ARG A 14 17.94 -11.09 3.26
N ASP A 15 17.49 -10.65 4.44
CA ASP A 15 16.38 -11.28 5.19
C ASP A 15 15.01 -11.00 4.57
N PHE A 16 14.84 -9.85 3.92
CA PHE A 16 13.63 -9.54 3.15
C PHE A 16 13.48 -10.45 1.92
N PHE A 17 14.58 -10.72 1.21
CA PHE A 17 14.61 -11.62 0.04
C PHE A 17 14.79 -13.11 0.40
N SER A 18 15.03 -13.47 1.67
CA SER A 18 15.18 -14.86 2.17
C SER A 18 13.87 -15.68 2.20
N GLN A 19 12.77 -15.16 1.62
CA GLN A 19 11.47 -15.85 1.50
C GLN A 19 11.56 -17.28 0.97
N ASN A 20 12.58 -17.59 0.17
CA ASN A 20 12.82 -18.92 -0.37
C ASN A 20 13.03 -20.01 0.69
N THR A 21 13.51 -19.66 1.89
CA THR A 21 13.82 -20.65 2.93
C THR A 21 12.57 -21.11 3.69
N PHE A 22 11.61 -20.20 3.92
CA PHE A 22 10.37 -20.50 4.62
C PHE A 22 9.35 -21.22 3.72
N LYS A 23 9.33 -20.85 2.43
CA LYS A 23 8.54 -21.52 1.38
C LYS A 23 8.94 -22.99 1.21
N LYS A 24 10.25 -23.27 1.27
CA LYS A 24 10.82 -24.61 1.07
C LYS A 24 10.39 -25.64 2.13
N ASN A 25 10.07 -25.22 3.35
CA ASN A 25 9.62 -26.11 4.43
C ASN A 25 8.11 -26.42 4.37
N TYR A 26 7.31 -25.59 3.71
CA TYR A 26 5.87 -25.82 3.53
C TYR A 26 5.56 -26.57 2.23
N GLU A 27 6.40 -26.42 1.20
CA GLU A 27 6.25 -27.04 -0.12
C GLU A 27 6.68 -28.52 -0.21
N MET A 28 7.26 -29.11 0.83
CA MET A 28 7.75 -30.50 0.77
C MET A 28 6.66 -31.57 0.91
N ASP A 29 5.44 -31.24 1.36
CA ASP A 29 4.44 -32.25 1.75
C ASP A 29 3.21 -32.36 0.82
N ASN A 30 2.97 -31.42 -0.12
CA ASN A 30 1.71 -31.43 -0.92
C ASN A 30 1.80 -30.69 -2.28
N LYS A 31 2.70 -31.09 -3.19
CA LYS A 31 3.11 -30.26 -4.34
C LYS A 31 2.10 -30.04 -5.47
N GLN A 32 1.19 -30.97 -5.76
CA GLN A 32 0.34 -30.85 -6.95
C GLN A 32 -0.98 -30.13 -6.66
N THR A 33 -1.63 -30.42 -5.54
CA THR A 33 -2.93 -29.83 -5.17
C THR A 33 -2.82 -28.35 -4.77
N THR A 34 -1.62 -27.91 -4.38
CA THR A 34 -1.35 -26.54 -3.92
C THR A 34 -1.11 -25.56 -5.07
N SER A 35 -0.61 -26.01 -6.22
CA SER A 35 -0.38 -25.16 -7.41
C SER A 35 -1.72 -24.69 -8.00
N ASP A 36 -2.62 -25.63 -8.29
CA ASP A 36 -3.92 -25.32 -8.89
C ASP A 36 -4.78 -24.42 -8.00
N ALA A 37 -4.67 -24.57 -6.67
CA ALA A 37 -5.35 -23.72 -5.70
C ALA A 37 -4.78 -22.30 -5.67
N LEU A 38 -3.47 -22.14 -5.81
CA LEU A 38 -2.80 -20.83 -5.90
C LEU A 38 -3.14 -20.13 -7.22
N ASP A 39 -3.16 -20.86 -8.34
CA ASP A 39 -3.52 -20.31 -9.64
C ASP A 39 -4.97 -19.78 -9.65
N LYS A 40 -5.91 -20.54 -9.08
CA LYS A 40 -7.30 -20.08 -8.87
C LYS A 40 -7.40 -18.84 -7.99
N ARG A 41 -6.54 -18.71 -6.99
CA ARG A 41 -6.48 -17.51 -6.13
C ARG A 41 -5.98 -16.30 -6.90
N TYR A 42 -4.90 -16.44 -7.68
CA TYR A 42 -4.40 -15.36 -8.54
C TYR A 42 -5.46 -14.92 -9.55
N GLU A 43 -6.17 -15.85 -10.19
CA GLU A 43 -7.29 -15.52 -11.07
C GLU A 43 -8.39 -14.75 -10.34
N GLY A 44 -8.72 -15.14 -9.10
CA GLY A 44 -9.68 -14.44 -8.27
C GLY A 44 -9.26 -13.00 -7.99
N TYR A 45 -8.02 -12.79 -7.54
CA TYR A 45 -7.47 -11.46 -7.28
C TYR A 45 -7.39 -10.60 -8.55
N GLN A 46 -7.00 -11.20 -9.68
CA GLN A 46 -6.99 -10.54 -10.98
C GLN A 46 -8.38 -10.04 -11.37
N LYS A 47 -9.43 -10.87 -11.24
CA LYS A 47 -10.82 -10.49 -11.54
C LYS A 47 -11.29 -9.33 -10.66
N ILE A 48 -10.98 -9.37 -9.35
CA ILE A 48 -11.33 -8.29 -8.41
C ILE A 48 -10.59 -7.00 -8.75
N CYS A 49 -9.28 -7.06 -9.04
CA CYS A 49 -8.50 -5.89 -9.45
C CYS A 49 -9.07 -5.29 -10.74
N LEU A 50 -9.37 -6.11 -11.75
CA LEU A 50 -9.97 -5.66 -13.01
C LEU A 50 -11.33 -5.00 -12.80
N TYR A 51 -12.15 -5.54 -11.90
CA TYR A 51 -13.44 -4.95 -11.55
C TYR A 51 -13.28 -3.58 -10.90
N GLY A 52 -12.36 -3.44 -9.94
CA GLY A 52 -12.00 -2.16 -9.33
C GLY A 52 -11.49 -1.15 -10.36
N LEU A 53 -10.55 -1.55 -11.22
CA LEU A 53 -10.03 -0.71 -12.31
C LEU A 53 -11.13 -0.27 -13.27
N GLY A 54 -12.03 -1.18 -13.66
CA GLY A 54 -13.20 -0.86 -14.47
C GLY A 54 -14.05 0.24 -13.85
N SER A 55 -14.26 0.19 -12.53
CA SER A 55 -15.01 1.23 -11.81
C SER A 55 -14.31 2.61 -11.83
N VAL A 56 -12.98 2.65 -11.77
CA VAL A 56 -12.18 3.89 -11.91
C VAL A 56 -12.43 4.52 -13.28
N PHE A 57 -12.32 3.72 -14.35
CA PHE A 57 -12.44 4.19 -15.73
C PHE A 57 -13.86 4.56 -16.14
N TRP A 58 -14.88 3.99 -15.51
CA TRP A 58 -16.29 4.32 -15.79
C TRP A 58 -16.74 5.67 -15.20
N GLY A 59 -15.81 6.50 -14.72
CA GLY A 59 -16.11 7.83 -14.20
C GLY A 59 -16.65 7.85 -12.77
N ALA A 60 -16.62 6.73 -12.04
CA ALA A 60 -16.96 6.73 -10.62
C ALA A 60 -16.00 7.64 -9.82
N ALA A 61 -14.70 7.62 -10.17
CA ALA A 61 -13.70 8.48 -9.53
C ALA A 61 -13.97 9.97 -9.76
N THR A 62 -14.22 10.36 -11.01
CA THR A 62 -14.42 11.76 -11.40
C THR A 62 -15.77 12.29 -10.92
N GLY A 63 -16.83 11.47 -10.95
CA GLY A 63 -18.13 11.79 -10.36
C GLY A 63 -18.05 12.01 -8.85
N VAL A 64 -17.32 11.13 -8.15
CA VAL A 64 -17.06 11.27 -6.71
C VAL A 64 -16.26 12.54 -6.40
N LEU A 65 -15.17 12.81 -7.14
CA LEU A 65 -14.36 14.01 -6.94
C LEU A 65 -15.16 15.30 -7.21
N SER A 66 -16.06 15.31 -8.20
CA SER A 66 -16.95 16.43 -8.47
C SER A 66 -17.92 16.69 -7.31
N ASN A 67 -18.53 15.62 -6.76
CA ASN A 67 -19.39 15.73 -5.57
C ASN A 67 -18.62 16.24 -4.35
N ILE A 68 -17.40 15.73 -4.11
CA ILE A 68 -16.52 16.22 -3.04
C ILE A 68 -16.16 17.68 -3.26
N GLN A 69 -15.83 18.08 -4.48
CA GLN A 69 -15.50 19.48 -4.80
C GLN A 69 -16.65 20.42 -4.47
N ALA A 70 -17.88 20.03 -4.76
CA ALA A 70 -19.07 20.84 -4.53
C ALA A 70 -19.41 20.97 -3.05
N GLN A 71 -19.24 19.92 -2.25
CA GLN A 71 -19.66 19.89 -0.84
C GLN A 71 -18.52 20.20 0.14
N HIS A 72 -17.32 19.70 -0.14
CA HIS A 72 -16.15 19.73 0.75
C HIS A 72 -14.84 19.94 -0.05
N PRO A 73 -14.60 21.14 -0.59
CA PRO A 73 -13.47 21.41 -1.49
C PRO A 73 -12.10 21.18 -0.84
N THR A 74 -11.99 21.26 0.49
CA THR A 74 -10.74 20.96 1.21
C THR A 74 -10.38 19.48 1.20
N TRP A 75 -11.33 18.58 0.97
CA TRP A 75 -11.12 17.13 0.97
C TRP A 75 -10.72 16.60 -0.41
N ILE A 76 -10.88 17.40 -1.46
CA ILE A 76 -10.58 16.98 -2.84
C ILE A 76 -9.12 16.58 -3.03
N PHE A 77 -8.19 17.25 -2.34
CA PHE A 77 -6.76 16.96 -2.41
C PHE A 77 -6.46 15.56 -1.86
N TRP A 78 -6.96 15.27 -0.65
CA TRP A 78 -6.79 13.96 -0.01
C TRP A 78 -7.52 12.85 -0.76
N GLY A 79 -8.73 13.13 -1.24
CA GLY A 79 -9.47 12.22 -2.11
C GLY A 79 -8.65 11.87 -3.35
N SER A 80 -8.14 12.87 -4.08
CA SER A 80 -7.35 12.66 -5.30
C SER A 80 -6.10 11.80 -5.05
N ILE A 81 -5.37 12.04 -3.95
CA ILE A 81 -4.23 11.21 -3.55
C ILE A 81 -4.69 9.76 -3.31
N TYR A 82 -5.77 9.56 -2.56
CA TYR A 82 -6.31 8.24 -2.29
C TYR A 82 -6.72 7.49 -3.58
N PHE A 83 -7.37 8.16 -4.53
CA PHE A 83 -7.72 7.58 -5.83
C PHE A 83 -6.49 7.11 -6.60
N VAL A 84 -5.44 7.94 -6.67
CA VAL A 84 -4.19 7.60 -7.38
C VAL A 84 -3.45 6.46 -6.69
N VAL A 85 -3.31 6.50 -5.36
CA VAL A 85 -2.65 5.43 -4.60
C VAL A 85 -3.42 4.11 -4.78
N SER A 86 -4.75 4.15 -4.71
CA SER A 86 -5.59 2.98 -4.92
C SER A 86 -5.41 2.40 -6.32
N LEU A 87 -5.35 3.25 -7.35
CA LEU A 87 -5.09 2.85 -8.72
C LEU A 87 -3.74 2.13 -8.87
N VAL A 88 -2.68 2.69 -8.29
CA VAL A 88 -1.34 2.09 -8.32
C VAL A 88 -1.34 0.72 -7.63
N LEU A 89 -1.97 0.60 -6.47
CA LEU A 89 -2.06 -0.67 -5.74
C LEU A 89 -2.86 -1.73 -6.52
N MET A 90 -3.97 -1.35 -7.14
CA MET A 90 -4.77 -2.25 -7.99
C MET A 90 -3.98 -2.71 -9.22
N LEU A 91 -3.26 -1.82 -9.90
CA LEU A 91 -2.41 -2.17 -11.04
C LEU A 91 -1.27 -3.11 -10.64
N ASN A 92 -0.59 -2.81 -9.53
CA ASN A 92 0.48 -3.66 -9.01
C ASN A 92 -0.05 -5.04 -8.61
N GLY A 93 -1.22 -5.11 -7.98
CA GLY A 93 -1.86 -6.38 -7.65
C GLY A 93 -2.24 -7.19 -8.89
N LEU A 94 -2.77 -6.53 -9.93
CA LEU A 94 -3.09 -7.16 -11.21
C LEU A 94 -1.83 -7.72 -11.89
N THR A 95 -0.76 -6.94 -11.95
CA THR A 95 0.53 -7.38 -12.50
C THR A 95 1.11 -8.53 -11.69
N ALA A 96 1.04 -8.47 -10.36
CA ALA A 96 1.53 -9.52 -9.48
C ALA A 96 0.75 -10.83 -9.65
N ALA A 97 -0.57 -10.77 -9.88
CA ALA A 97 -1.38 -11.94 -10.18
C ALA A 97 -1.08 -12.53 -11.56
N SER A 98 -0.85 -11.67 -12.57
CA SER A 98 -0.61 -12.07 -13.95
C SER A 98 0.79 -12.64 -14.17
N PHE A 99 1.79 -12.11 -13.44
CA PHE A 99 3.19 -12.50 -13.52
C PHE A 99 3.68 -13.03 -12.17
N SER A 100 2.91 -13.96 -11.59
CA SER A 100 3.12 -14.47 -10.23
C SER A 100 4.43 -15.22 -10.05
N SER A 101 4.98 -15.81 -11.11
CA SER A 101 6.27 -16.51 -11.11
C SER A 101 7.48 -15.56 -11.06
N SER A 102 7.33 -14.33 -11.58
CA SER A 102 8.41 -13.34 -11.68
C SER A 102 8.33 -12.25 -10.61
N THR A 103 7.17 -12.14 -9.93
CA THR A 103 6.92 -11.08 -8.96
C THR A 103 7.28 -11.56 -7.55
N PRO A 104 8.21 -10.89 -6.84
CA PRO A 104 8.46 -11.20 -5.44
C PRO A 104 7.19 -10.92 -4.63
N MET A 105 6.85 -11.85 -3.73
CA MET A 105 5.64 -11.73 -2.90
C MET A 105 4.33 -11.63 -3.70
N ALA A 106 4.27 -12.24 -4.89
CA ALA A 106 3.14 -12.14 -5.81
C ALA A 106 1.77 -12.27 -5.13
N LEU A 107 1.59 -13.26 -4.25
CA LEU A 107 0.32 -13.50 -3.55
C LEU A 107 -0.08 -12.33 -2.65
N ALA A 108 0.86 -11.80 -1.87
CA ALA A 108 0.58 -10.69 -0.98
C ALA A 108 0.29 -9.39 -1.76
N THR A 109 1.05 -9.13 -2.82
CA THR A 109 0.85 -7.96 -3.68
C THR A 109 -0.48 -8.05 -4.44
N ALA A 110 -0.81 -9.21 -4.99
CA ALA A 110 -2.09 -9.48 -5.65
C ALA A 110 -3.27 -9.34 -4.69
N GLY A 111 -3.15 -9.92 -3.49
CA GLY A 111 -4.15 -9.79 -2.44
C GLY A 111 -4.35 -8.35 -1.97
N LEU A 112 -3.28 -7.57 -1.83
CA LEU A 112 -3.36 -6.15 -1.46
C LEU A 112 -4.08 -5.31 -2.52
N GLY A 113 -3.75 -5.52 -3.81
CA GLY A 113 -4.45 -4.83 -4.89
C GLY A 113 -5.93 -5.18 -4.95
N ALA A 114 -6.27 -6.45 -4.77
CA ALA A 114 -7.66 -6.91 -4.76
C ALA A 114 -8.44 -6.38 -3.53
N TRP A 115 -7.83 -6.35 -2.35
CA TRP A 115 -8.42 -5.72 -1.16
C TRP A 115 -8.64 -4.22 -1.38
N THR A 116 -7.65 -3.54 -1.97
CA THR A 116 -7.75 -2.11 -2.28
C THR A 116 -8.90 -1.85 -3.24
N ALA A 117 -9.12 -2.70 -4.24
CA ALA A 117 -10.27 -2.61 -5.14
C ALA A 117 -11.62 -2.70 -4.40
N TYR A 118 -11.74 -3.59 -3.40
CA TYR A 118 -12.95 -3.70 -2.57
C TYR A 118 -13.22 -2.43 -1.77
N ILE A 119 -12.21 -1.93 -1.04
CA ILE A 119 -12.36 -0.72 -0.21
C ILE A 119 -12.62 0.50 -1.10
N TYR A 120 -11.94 0.59 -2.23
CA TYR A 120 -12.16 1.62 -3.23
C TYR A 120 -13.62 1.65 -3.72
N MET A 121 -14.18 0.49 -4.04
CA MET A 121 -15.57 0.38 -4.46
C MET A 121 -16.58 0.76 -3.38
N LEU A 122 -16.32 0.36 -2.14
CA LEU A 122 -17.14 0.79 -1.01
C LEU A 122 -17.10 2.31 -0.84
N ALA A 123 -15.90 2.91 -0.95
CA ALA A 123 -15.72 4.34 -0.85
C ALA A 123 -16.47 5.09 -1.96
N THR A 124 -16.34 4.65 -3.21
CA THR A 124 -17.04 5.29 -4.33
C THR A 124 -18.54 5.14 -4.23
N PHE A 125 -19.04 3.97 -3.80
CA PHE A 125 -20.48 3.78 -3.55
C PHE A 125 -21.01 4.72 -2.47
N HIS A 126 -20.33 4.82 -1.33
CA HIS A 126 -20.76 5.70 -0.23
C HIS A 126 -20.72 7.17 -0.65
N VAL A 127 -19.65 7.63 -1.29
CA VAL A 127 -19.59 9.02 -1.75
C VAL A 127 -20.63 9.32 -2.83
N ALA A 128 -20.87 8.39 -3.77
CA ALA A 128 -21.96 8.54 -4.73
C ALA A 128 -23.33 8.58 -4.04
N SER A 129 -23.50 7.86 -2.92
CA SER A 129 -24.75 7.84 -2.16
C SER A 129 -25.01 9.11 -1.34
N LEU A 130 -24.03 10.01 -1.18
CA LEU A 130 -24.21 11.28 -0.47
C LEU A 130 -25.28 12.16 -1.10
N SER A 131 -25.57 12.03 -2.39
CA SER A 131 -26.69 12.74 -3.03
C SER A 131 -28.06 12.33 -2.48
N PHE A 132 -28.16 11.20 -1.78
CA PHE A 132 -29.40 10.64 -1.24
C PHE A 132 -29.49 10.70 0.29
N HIS A 133 -28.41 11.06 0.98
CA HIS A 133 -28.36 11.14 2.44
C HIS A 133 -28.25 12.60 2.87
N SER A 134 -29.05 13.00 3.87
CA SER A 134 -29.00 14.35 4.43
C SER A 134 -27.81 14.57 5.37
N ASN A 135 -27.15 13.49 5.82
CA ASN A 135 -26.09 13.54 6.83
C ASN A 135 -24.80 12.85 6.33
N VAL A 136 -23.75 13.66 6.13
CA VAL A 136 -22.42 13.21 5.67
C VAL A 136 -21.73 12.35 6.73
N GLU A 137 -21.96 12.62 8.01
CA GLU A 137 -21.31 11.88 9.11
C GLU A 137 -21.80 10.44 9.17
N GLU A 138 -23.11 10.22 9.01
CA GLU A 138 -23.71 8.88 8.97
C GLU A 138 -23.17 8.06 7.80
N CYS A 139 -23.00 8.69 6.63
CA CYS A 139 -22.38 8.05 5.47
C CYS A 139 -20.91 7.67 5.76
N GLY A 140 -20.17 8.56 6.43
CA GLY A 140 -18.80 8.29 6.88
C GLY A 140 -18.70 7.13 7.86
N TYR A 141 -19.58 7.07 8.87
CA TYR A 141 -19.64 5.95 9.81
C TYR A 141 -20.02 4.63 9.12
N SER A 142 -20.99 4.65 8.21
CA SER A 142 -21.35 3.47 7.41
C SER A 142 -20.18 2.98 6.57
N MET A 143 -19.46 3.90 5.91
CA MET A 143 -18.27 3.56 5.14
C MET A 143 -17.18 2.94 6.03
N LEU A 144 -16.96 3.50 7.22
CA LEU A 144 -15.97 2.98 8.17
C LEU A 144 -16.33 1.56 8.65
N ILE A 145 -17.57 1.36 9.10
CA ILE A 145 -18.05 0.06 9.61
C ILE A 145 -18.01 -1.01 8.50
N SER A 146 -18.48 -0.68 7.29
CA SER A 146 -18.45 -1.59 6.16
C SER A 146 -17.02 -1.93 5.72
N SER A 147 -16.11 -0.95 5.73
CA SER A 147 -14.68 -1.18 5.44
C SER A 147 -14.01 -2.09 6.47
N ILE A 148 -14.33 -1.93 7.75
CA ILE A 148 -13.85 -2.82 8.83
C ILE A 148 -14.39 -4.23 8.61
N ALA A 149 -15.70 -4.38 8.37
CA ALA A 149 -16.33 -5.69 8.15
C ALA A 149 -15.74 -6.42 6.94
N VAL A 150 -15.56 -5.72 5.82
CA VAL A 150 -14.91 -6.29 4.63
C VAL A 150 -13.45 -6.62 4.87
N THR A 151 -12.73 -5.81 5.65
CA THR A 151 -11.34 -6.10 6.00
C THR A 151 -11.23 -7.34 6.88
N ILE A 152 -12.11 -7.51 7.87
CA ILE A 152 -12.15 -8.72 8.70
C ILE A 152 -12.49 -9.94 7.84
N HIS A 153 -13.52 -9.84 7.00
CA HIS A 153 -13.89 -10.92 6.09
C HIS A 153 -12.74 -11.28 5.14
N TRP A 154 -12.11 -10.28 4.54
CA TRP A 154 -10.96 -10.46 3.66
C TRP A 154 -9.83 -11.18 4.37
N THR A 155 -9.53 -10.76 5.59
CA THR A 155 -8.47 -11.35 6.42
C THR A 155 -8.75 -12.82 6.73
N TYR A 156 -9.99 -13.15 7.06
CA TYR A 156 -10.39 -14.53 7.34
C TYR A 156 -10.45 -15.41 6.08
N SER A 157 -10.92 -14.86 4.96
CA SER A 157 -11.10 -15.59 3.70
C SER A 157 -9.80 -15.76 2.91
N SER A 158 -8.91 -14.77 2.98
CA SER A 158 -7.61 -14.81 2.29
C SER A 158 -6.62 -15.72 2.99
N GLN A 159 -6.75 -15.98 4.31
CA GLN A 159 -5.85 -16.85 5.10
C GLN A 159 -4.38 -16.80 4.64
N ASP A 160 -3.88 -15.63 4.26
CA ASP A 160 -2.56 -15.52 3.66
C ASP A 160 -1.56 -15.30 4.79
N PRO A 161 -0.82 -16.34 5.24
CA PRO A 161 0.18 -16.16 6.29
C PRO A 161 1.25 -15.15 5.87
N LEU A 162 1.47 -15.01 4.56
CA LEU A 162 2.36 -14.04 3.95
C LEU A 162 1.84 -12.60 4.05
N VAL A 163 0.54 -12.34 3.95
CA VAL A 163 -0.01 -10.96 4.06
C VAL A 163 0.19 -10.42 5.47
N PHE A 164 -0.04 -11.24 6.50
CA PHE A 164 0.23 -10.86 7.89
C PHE A 164 1.72 -10.68 8.20
N LEU A 165 2.58 -11.56 7.68
CA LEU A 165 4.02 -11.43 7.81
C LEU A 165 4.57 -10.22 7.07
N VAL A 166 4.06 -9.93 5.87
CA VAL A 166 4.43 -8.75 5.08
C VAL A 166 3.91 -7.49 5.75
N LEU A 167 2.65 -7.43 6.19
CA LEU A 167 2.11 -6.30 6.95
C LEU A 167 2.91 -6.06 8.23
N GLY A 168 3.20 -7.11 9.01
CA GLY A 168 4.04 -7.01 10.20
C GLY A 168 5.44 -6.47 9.88
N LYS A 169 6.08 -6.99 8.83
CA LYS A 169 7.40 -6.51 8.40
C LYS A 169 7.37 -5.10 7.82
N LEU A 170 6.31 -4.72 7.11
CA LEU A 170 6.14 -3.40 6.50
C LEU A 170 5.85 -2.35 7.58
N ILE A 171 5.07 -2.69 8.61
CA ILE A 171 4.89 -1.90 9.82
C ILE A 171 6.24 -1.73 10.54
N VAL A 172 6.99 -2.80 10.76
CA VAL A 172 8.32 -2.74 11.38
C VAL A 172 9.28 -1.90 10.52
N TRP A 173 9.24 -2.03 9.20
CA TRP A 173 10.07 -1.27 8.27
C TRP A 173 9.73 0.23 8.30
N LEU A 174 8.44 0.59 8.29
CA LEU A 174 7.99 1.97 8.44
C LEU A 174 8.37 2.55 9.81
N LEU A 175 8.21 1.77 10.88
CA LEU A 175 8.62 2.15 12.24
C LEU A 175 10.13 2.35 12.39
N LEU A 176 10.96 1.72 11.53
CA LEU A 176 12.42 1.86 11.57
C LEU A 176 12.93 2.95 10.60
N ILE A 177 12.37 3.04 9.41
CA ILE A 177 12.80 4.01 8.38
C ILE A 177 12.36 5.42 8.69
N VAL A 178 11.15 5.63 9.22
CA VAL A 178 10.68 6.97 9.55
C VAL A 178 11.60 7.64 10.60
N PRO A 179 11.94 7.02 11.74
CA PRO A 179 12.91 7.59 12.67
C PRO A 179 14.31 7.72 12.05
N TYR A 180 14.75 6.77 11.22
CA TYR A 180 16.03 6.88 10.53
C TYR A 180 16.10 8.09 9.58
N ALA A 181 15.06 8.32 8.78
CA ALA A 181 14.95 9.47 7.89
C ALA A 181 14.92 10.79 8.67
N ILE A 182 14.21 10.83 9.80
CA ILE A 182 14.18 11.97 10.71
C ILE A 182 15.57 12.26 11.29
N VAL A 183 16.27 11.25 11.82
CA VAL A 183 17.62 11.41 12.37
C VAL A 183 18.61 11.88 11.29
N LYS A 184 18.55 11.30 10.08
CA LYS A 184 19.41 11.69 8.96
C LYS A 184 19.15 13.14 8.52
N LEU A 185 17.88 13.56 8.46
CA LEU A 185 17.50 14.94 8.18
C LEU A 185 18.02 15.90 9.26
N LEU A 186 17.86 15.54 10.54
CA LEU A 186 18.34 16.32 11.68
C LEU A 186 19.87 16.44 11.72
N LEU A 187 20.61 15.43 11.26
CA LEU A 187 22.08 15.48 11.18
C LEU A 187 22.58 16.26 9.96
N LEU A 188 21.81 16.32 8.87
CA LEU A 188 22.17 17.07 7.67
C LEU A 188 22.04 18.58 7.89
N ILE A 189 21.07 19.04 8.69
CA ILE A 189 20.83 20.47 8.96
C ILE A 189 22.08 21.17 9.56
N PRO A 190 22.72 20.67 10.65
CA PRO A 190 23.94 21.27 11.20
C PRO A 190 25.12 21.27 10.21
N SER A 191 25.24 20.23 9.38
CA SER A 191 26.32 20.13 8.39
C SER A 191 26.16 21.13 7.23
N GLY A 192 24.93 21.46 6.85
CA GLY A 192 24.63 22.51 5.88
C GLY A 192 24.87 23.91 6.43
N VAL A 193 24.44 24.15 7.68
CA VAL A 193 24.63 25.44 8.38
C VAL A 193 26.12 25.74 8.59
N THR A 194 26.90 24.77 9.03
CA THR A 194 28.36 24.95 9.22
C THR A 194 29.11 25.19 7.90
N LYS A 195 28.66 24.62 6.78
CA LYS A 195 29.21 24.94 5.44
C LYS A 195 28.86 26.36 4.99
N LEU A 196 27.63 26.81 5.23
CA LEU A 196 27.18 28.16 4.89
C LEU A 196 27.93 29.24 5.69
N ILE A 197 28.12 29.03 6.99
CA ILE A 197 28.90 29.93 7.86
C ILE A 197 30.34 30.04 7.35
N ARG A 198 30.97 28.91 7.01
CA ARG A 198 32.34 28.87 6.50
C ARG A 198 32.50 29.55 5.13
N CYS A 199 31.47 29.47 4.27
CA CYS A 199 31.43 30.23 3.01
C CYS A 199 31.32 31.74 3.25
N HIS A 200 30.50 32.17 4.21
CA HIS A 200 30.33 33.59 4.54
C HIS A 200 31.61 34.22 5.09
N GLU A 201 32.33 33.53 5.99
CA GLU A 201 33.63 33.99 6.49
C GLU A 201 34.67 34.14 5.35
N SER A 202 34.67 33.24 4.36
CA SER A 202 35.60 33.33 3.22
C SER A 202 35.35 34.52 2.29
N SER A 203 34.12 35.03 2.21
CA SER A 203 33.76 36.20 1.39
C SER A 203 33.96 37.54 2.08
N THR A 204 34.15 37.56 3.41
CA THR A 204 34.33 38.81 4.18
C THR A 204 35.80 39.14 4.48
N THR A 205 36.73 38.26 4.14
CA THR A 205 38.18 38.44 4.31
C THR A 205 38.92 38.92 3.04
N VAL A 206 38.24 39.61 2.12
CA VAL A 206 38.86 40.24 0.93
C VAL A 206 38.66 41.75 1.00
#